data_AF-A0AAJ2JUX8-F1
#
_entry.id   AF-A0AAJ2JUX8-F1
#
_cell.length_a   1.000
_cell.length_b   1.000
_cell.length_c   1.000
_cell.angle_alpha   90.00
_cell.angle_beta   90.00
_cell.angle_gamma   90.00
#
_symmetry.space_group_name_H-M   'P 1'
#
loop_
_entity.id
_entity.type
_entity.pdbx_description
1 polymer ?
#
loop_
_entity_poly.entity_id
_entity_poly.type
_entity_poly.pdbx_seq_one_letter_code
_entity_poly.pdbx_strand_id
1 'polypeptide(L)'
;MEKNEENIIEPLLISEEKVRENLKMLVSKATSFISIEDKTGRIIFNKNNLANWEKVGLLLVGKYFAEIGKLVKTSTLTMREIASELELPITTIPAPLKKLIRLGYVEKTGKSYRIRFSQIEKFLNELIKKHGEKT
;
A
#
# COMPACT_ATOMS: atom_id res chain seq x y z
N MET A 1 32.49 -21.04 25.92
CA MET A 1 31.03 -21.21 25.76
C MET A 1 30.50 -19.98 25.07
N GLU A 2 30.59 -19.95 23.74
CA GLU A 2 29.90 -18.94 22.95
C GLU A 2 28.42 -19.26 23.06
N LYS A 3 27.68 -18.41 23.77
CA LYS A 3 26.22 -18.47 23.75
C LYS A 3 25.80 -17.99 22.37
N ASN A 4 25.53 -18.94 21.47
CA ASN A 4 25.12 -18.75 20.09
C ASN A 4 24.10 -17.61 19.97
N GLU A 5 24.50 -16.53 19.31
CA GLU A 5 23.66 -15.38 18.96
C GLU A 5 22.40 -15.83 18.18
N GLU A 6 22.47 -16.99 17.53
CA GLU A 6 21.36 -17.67 16.83
C GLU A 6 20.14 -17.89 17.73
N ASN A 7 20.33 -18.28 19.00
CA ASN A 7 19.22 -18.51 19.94
C ASN A 7 18.50 -17.22 20.33
N ILE A 8 19.15 -16.05 20.16
CA ILE A 8 18.59 -14.74 20.50
C ILE A 8 17.60 -14.29 19.41
N ILE A 9 17.83 -14.68 18.15
CA ILE A 9 17.00 -14.25 17.01
C ILE A 9 15.83 -15.19 16.73
N GLU A 10 15.87 -16.44 17.20
CA GLU A 10 14.80 -17.44 16.96
C GLU A 10 13.37 -16.92 17.21
N PRO A 11 13.07 -16.18 18.30
CA PRO A 11 11.71 -15.67 18.53
C PRO A 11 11.25 -14.60 17.53
N LEU A 12 12.18 -13.99 16.78
CA LEU A 12 11.88 -12.99 15.75
C LEU A 12 11.63 -13.65 14.38
N LEU A 13 11.97 -14.92 14.21
CA LEU A 13 11.78 -15.65 12.96
C LEU A 13 10.32 -16.05 12.81
N ILE A 14 9.78 -15.81 11.62
CA ILE A 14 8.40 -16.12 11.25
C ILE A 14 8.43 -17.07 10.05
N SER A 15 7.57 -18.09 10.06
CA SER A 15 7.48 -19.04 8.95
C SER A 15 6.98 -18.36 7.67
N GLU A 16 7.43 -18.86 6.51
CA GLU A 16 6.95 -18.38 5.20
C GLU A 16 5.42 -18.49 5.08
N GLU A 17 4.84 -19.54 5.67
CA GLU A 17 3.40 -19.74 5.72
C GLU A 17 2.69 -18.58 6.42
N LYS A 18 3.20 -18.14 7.57
CA LYS A 18 2.63 -17.03 8.32
C LYS A 18 2.80 -15.69 7.59
N VAL A 19 3.93 -15.49 6.90
CA VAL A 19 4.11 -14.32 6.01
C VAL A 19 3.05 -14.33 4.90
N ARG A 20 2.81 -15.51 4.28
CA ARG A 20 1.80 -15.67 3.23
C ARG A 20 0.38 -15.44 3.73
N GLU A 21 0.03 -15.91 4.93
CA GLU A 21 -1.26 -15.63 5.57
C GLU A 21 -1.48 -14.14 5.78
N ASN A 22 -0.48 -13.44 6.33
CA ASN A 22 -0.54 -12.00 6.54
C ASN A 22 -0.76 -11.27 5.20
N LEU A 23 -0.03 -11.66 4.15
CA LEU A 23 -0.21 -11.08 2.82
C LEU A 23 -1.62 -11.33 2.26
N LYS A 24 -2.15 -12.56 2.37
CA LYS A 24 -3.52 -12.90 1.95
C LYS A 24 -4.56 -12.03 2.66
N MET A 25 -4.39 -11.80 3.97
CA MET A 25 -5.26 -10.92 4.75
C MET A 25 -5.21 -9.47 4.25
N LEU A 26 -4.02 -8.94 3.92
CA LEU A 26 -3.91 -7.58 3.39
C LEU A 26 -4.57 -7.45 2.01
N VAL A 27 -4.37 -8.45 1.15
CA VAL A 27 -5.00 -8.49 -0.18
C VAL A 27 -6.52 -8.54 -0.04
N SER A 28 -7.07 -9.39 0.84
CA SER A 28 -8.53 -9.47 1.03
C SER A 28 -9.12 -8.13 1.46
N LYS A 29 -8.48 -7.42 2.38
CA LYS A 29 -8.88 -6.05 2.77
C LYS A 29 -8.82 -5.06 1.60
N ALA A 30 -7.79 -5.14 0.77
CA ALA A 30 -7.60 -4.23 -0.37
C ALA A 30 -8.62 -4.45 -1.49
N THR A 31 -9.06 -5.69 -1.75
CA THR A 31 -10.01 -6.02 -2.83
C THR A 31 -11.34 -5.28 -2.75
N SER A 32 -11.75 -4.86 -1.54
CA SER A 32 -12.95 -4.03 -1.34
C SER A 32 -12.83 -2.61 -1.90
N PHE A 33 -11.62 -2.17 -2.24
CA PHE A 33 -11.34 -0.81 -2.69
C PHE A 33 -10.68 -0.75 -4.06
N ILE A 34 -9.84 -1.74 -4.38
CA ILE A 34 -9.06 -1.76 -5.62
C ILE A 34 -9.01 -3.15 -6.25
N SER A 35 -8.84 -3.16 -7.56
CA SER A 35 -8.48 -4.30 -8.38
C SER A 35 -7.20 -3.97 -9.17
N ILE A 36 -6.45 -4.98 -9.61
CA ILE A 36 -5.23 -4.80 -10.41
C ILE A 36 -5.44 -5.47 -11.76
N GLU A 37 -5.28 -4.73 -12.85
CA GLU A 37 -5.33 -5.27 -14.20
C GLU A 37 -4.12 -6.19 -14.44
N ASP A 38 -4.38 -7.41 -14.88
CA ASP A 38 -3.41 -8.50 -15.00
C ASP A 38 -2.26 -8.20 -15.96
N LYS A 39 -2.53 -7.50 -17.08
CA LYS A 39 -1.53 -7.24 -18.12
C LYS A 39 -0.62 -6.06 -17.82
N THR A 40 -1.15 -5.01 -17.19
CA THR A 40 -0.44 -3.73 -17.05
C THR A 40 -0.07 -3.41 -15.60
N GLY A 41 -0.67 -4.09 -14.62
CA GLY A 41 -0.57 -3.70 -13.22
C GLY A 41 -1.25 -2.36 -12.92
N ARG A 42 -2.18 -1.90 -13.80
CA ARG A 42 -2.99 -0.70 -13.57
C ARG A 42 -3.94 -0.94 -12.40
N ILE A 43 -4.04 0.06 -11.53
CA ILE A 43 -4.92 0.00 -10.35
C ILE A 43 -6.29 0.54 -10.73
N ILE A 44 -7.33 -0.26 -10.52
CA ILE A 44 -8.73 0.07 -10.77
C ILE A 44 -9.41 0.29 -9.43
N PHE A 45 -10.13 1.40 -9.25
CA PHE A 45 -10.84 1.70 -8.00
C PHE A 45 -12.25 1.13 -8.04
N ASN A 46 -12.61 0.31 -7.06
CA ASN A 46 -13.93 -0.31 -6.94
C ASN A 46 -14.95 0.61 -6.22
N LYS A 47 -14.50 1.71 -5.62
CA LYS A 47 -15.35 2.71 -4.95
C LYS A 47 -15.18 4.10 -5.56
N ASN A 48 -16.30 4.76 -5.87
CA ASN A 48 -16.29 6.08 -6.51
C ASN A 48 -16.16 7.24 -5.50
N ASN A 49 -16.63 7.07 -4.25
CA ASN A 49 -16.65 8.13 -3.24
C ASN A 49 -15.40 8.13 -2.34
N LEU A 50 -14.22 8.18 -2.95
CA LEU A 50 -12.94 8.23 -2.23
C LEU A 50 -12.36 9.65 -2.28
N ALA A 51 -11.91 10.15 -1.14
CA ALA A 51 -11.17 11.41 -1.08
C ALA A 51 -9.79 11.26 -1.75
N ASN A 52 -9.22 12.34 -2.27
CA ASN A 52 -7.94 12.28 -3.01
C ASN A 52 -6.80 11.63 -2.21
N TRP A 53 -6.72 11.85 -0.89
CA TRP A 53 -5.72 11.20 -0.04
C TRP A 53 -5.92 9.69 0.08
N GLU A 54 -7.16 9.22 -0.01
CA GLU A 54 -7.51 7.79 0.01
C GLU A 54 -7.14 7.16 -1.33
N LYS A 55 -7.47 7.83 -2.44
CA LYS A 55 -7.09 7.41 -3.80
C LYS A 55 -5.57 7.28 -3.94
N VAL A 56 -4.81 8.28 -3.50
CA VAL A 56 -3.34 8.23 -3.53
C VAL A 56 -2.80 7.09 -2.66
N GLY A 57 -3.32 6.90 -1.44
CA GLY A 57 -2.88 5.82 -0.57
C GLY A 57 -3.18 4.43 -1.16
N LEU A 58 -4.39 4.24 -1.69
CA LEU A 58 -4.81 3.00 -2.35
C LEU A 58 -4.04 2.72 -3.64
N LEU A 59 -3.70 3.74 -4.43
CA LEU A 59 -2.81 3.59 -5.59
C LEU A 59 -1.46 3.00 -5.16
N LEU A 60 -0.86 3.55 -4.10
CA LEU A 60 0.44 3.07 -3.61
C LEU A 60 0.36 1.66 -3.00
N VAL A 61 -0.75 1.33 -2.33
CA VAL A 61 -1.05 -0.04 -1.87
C VAL A 61 -1.17 -1.00 -3.06
N GLY A 62 -1.91 -0.60 -4.10
CA GLY A 62 -2.06 -1.39 -5.31
C GLY A 62 -0.72 -1.63 -6.02
N LYS A 63 0.12 -0.59 -6.15
CA LYS A 63 1.47 -0.72 -6.73
C LYS A 63 2.38 -1.62 -5.90
N TYR A 64 2.25 -1.62 -4.58
CA TYR A 64 2.95 -2.56 -3.72
C TYR A 64 2.57 -4.02 -4.02
N PHE A 65 1.28 -4.33 -4.13
CA PHE A 65 0.84 -5.69 -4.48
C PHE A 65 1.18 -6.06 -5.92
N ALA A 66 1.11 -5.11 -6.86
CA ALA A 66 1.52 -5.33 -8.24
C ALA A 66 3.02 -5.68 -8.35
N GLU A 67 3.88 -5.05 -7.54
CA GLU A 67 5.31 -5.39 -7.47
C GLU A 67 5.53 -6.79 -6.90
N ILE A 68 4.84 -7.16 -5.81
CA ILE A 68 4.89 -8.53 -5.26
C ILE A 68 4.45 -9.56 -6.30
N GLY A 69 3.37 -9.26 -7.03
CA GLY A 69 2.86 -10.09 -8.12
C GLY A 69 3.70 -10.06 -9.40
N LYS A 70 4.83 -9.33 -9.41
CA LYS A 70 5.71 -9.15 -10.56
C LYS A 70 5.03 -8.55 -11.80
N LEU A 71 3.94 -7.81 -11.61
CA LEU A 71 3.21 -7.09 -12.66
C LEU A 71 3.89 -5.76 -13.00
N VAL A 72 4.60 -5.17 -12.04
CA VAL A 72 5.39 -3.95 -12.22
C VAL A 72 6.78 -4.13 -11.62
N LYS A 73 7.77 -3.38 -12.13
CA LYS A 73 9.16 -3.44 -11.66
C LYS A 73 9.37 -2.76 -10.30
N THR A 74 8.59 -1.72 -10.00
CA THR A 74 8.72 -0.95 -8.75
C THR A 74 7.36 -0.52 -8.23
N SER A 75 7.19 -0.54 -6.91
CA SER A 75 6.02 0.04 -6.24
C SER A 75 6.13 1.54 -5.95
N THR A 76 7.26 2.16 -6.30
CA THR A 76 7.49 3.59 -6.05
C THR A 76 6.96 4.44 -7.19
N LEU A 77 6.33 5.57 -6.87
CA LEU A 77 5.83 6.53 -7.85
C LEU A 77 6.25 7.96 -7.50
N THR A 78 6.53 8.77 -8.51
CA THR A 78 6.69 10.23 -8.42
C THR A 78 5.33 10.92 -8.38
N MET A 79 5.30 12.20 -8.01
CA MET A 79 4.05 12.99 -8.07
C MET A 79 3.44 13.05 -9.48
N ARG A 80 4.28 13.06 -10.51
CA ARG A 80 3.82 13.08 -11.91
C ARG A 80 3.14 11.76 -12.29
N GLU A 81 3.72 10.64 -11.90
CA GLU A 81 3.13 9.32 -12.14
C GLU A 81 1.84 9.14 -11.34
N ILE A 82 1.79 9.57 -10.07
CA ILE A 82 0.56 9.56 -9.27
C ILE A 82 -0.54 10.40 -9.93
N ALA A 83 -0.21 11.60 -10.41
CA ALA A 83 -1.15 12.46 -11.11
C ALA A 83 -1.69 11.79 -12.38
N SER A 84 -0.81 11.15 -13.16
CA SER A 84 -1.17 10.45 -14.39
C SER A 84 -2.06 9.24 -14.13
N GLU A 85 -1.73 8.40 -13.15
CA GLU A 85 -2.48 7.18 -12.80
C GLU A 85 -3.86 7.50 -12.22
N LEU A 86 -4.00 8.62 -11.51
CA LEU A 86 -5.27 9.07 -10.95
C LEU A 86 -6.06 9.97 -11.89
N GLU A 87 -5.50 10.35 -13.05
CA GLU A 87 -6.07 11.33 -13.98
C GLU A 87 -6.43 12.65 -13.28
N LEU A 88 -5.53 13.10 -12.38
CA LEU A 88 -5.69 14.33 -11.58
C LEU A 88 -4.63 15.38 -11.96
N PRO A 89 -4.93 16.68 -11.83
CA PRO A 89 -3.92 17.71 -12.00
C PRO A 89 -2.79 17.54 -10.97
N ILE A 90 -1.53 17.67 -11.42
CA ILE A 90 -0.35 17.47 -10.54
C ILE A 90 -0.36 18.38 -9.31
N THR A 91 -0.98 19.56 -9.40
CA THR A 91 -1.14 20.53 -8.30
C THR A 91 -2.03 20.02 -7.17
N THR A 92 -2.84 18.98 -7.41
CA THR A 92 -3.73 18.38 -6.41
C THR A 92 -3.08 17.27 -5.59
N ILE A 93 -1.90 16.77 -6.00
CA ILE A 93 -1.19 15.64 -5.37
C ILE A 93 -0.41 16.01 -4.09
N PRO A 94 0.21 17.20 -3.95
CA PRO A 94 1.02 17.53 -2.78
C PRO A 94 0.28 17.44 -1.44
N ALA A 95 -0.96 17.93 -1.37
CA ALA A 95 -1.74 17.92 -0.13
C ALA A 95 -2.10 16.50 0.35
N PRO A 96 -2.67 15.61 -0.50
CA PRO A 96 -2.79 14.17 -0.25
C PRO A 96 -1.52 13.50 0.27
N LEU A 97 -0.39 13.70 -0.42
CA LEU A 97 0.88 13.08 -0.04
C LEU A 97 1.39 13.61 1.30
N LYS A 98 1.35 14.92 1.53
CA LYS A 98 1.73 15.52 2.81
C LYS A 98 0.91 14.95 3.96
N LYS A 99 -0.39 14.73 3.75
CA LYS A 99 -1.26 14.08 4.73
C LYS A 99 -0.84 12.63 4.99
N LEU A 100 -0.65 11.83 3.95
CA LEU A 100 -0.24 10.41 4.09
C LEU A 100 1.12 10.26 4.76
N ILE A 101 2.07 11.15 4.47
CA ILE A 101 3.38 11.19 5.14
C ILE A 101 3.23 11.56 6.61
N ARG A 102 2.42 12.60 6.92
CA ARG A 102 2.17 13.01 8.32
C ARG A 102 1.51 11.90 9.15
N LEU A 103 0.64 11.10 8.53
CA LEU A 103 0.00 9.94 9.17
C LEU A 103 0.93 8.72 9.27
N GLY A 104 2.11 8.78 8.65
CA GLY A 104 3.09 7.70 8.66
C GLY A 104 2.87 6.61 7.62
N TYR A 105 1.82 6.69 6.79
CA TYR A 105 1.48 5.64 5.82
C TYR A 105 2.43 5.59 4.63
N VAL A 106 2.89 6.76 4.19
CA VAL A 106 3.75 6.89 3.02
C VAL A 106 5.11 7.39 3.43
N GLU A 107 6.15 6.89 2.77
CA GLU A 107 7.48 7.45 2.85
C GLU A 107 7.94 8.02 1.51
N LYS A 108 8.86 8.98 1.59
CA LYS A 108 9.44 9.65 0.44
C LYS A 108 10.91 9.28 0.34
N THR A 109 11.34 8.82 -0.83
CA THR A 109 12.73 8.53 -1.16
C THR A 109 13.09 9.33 -2.40
N GLY A 110 13.89 10.40 -2.23
CA GLY A 110 14.17 11.34 -3.31
C GLY A 110 12.89 12.01 -3.83
N LYS A 111 12.55 11.78 -5.11
CA LYS A 111 11.33 12.31 -5.75
C LYS A 111 10.16 11.33 -5.75
N SER A 112 10.37 10.11 -5.26
CA SER A 112 9.41 9.02 -5.31
C SER A 112 8.80 8.76 -3.93
N TYR A 113 7.61 8.16 -3.95
CA TYR A 113 6.79 7.86 -2.79
C TYR A 113 6.40 6.39 -2.84
N ARG A 114 6.31 5.77 -1.67
CA ARG A 114 5.82 4.39 -1.52
C ARG A 114 5.04 4.23 -0.22
N ILE A 115 4.12 3.27 -0.20
CA ILE A 115 3.44 2.88 1.03
C ILE A 115 4.44 2.13 1.94
N ARG A 116 4.39 2.39 3.25
CA ARG A 116 5.14 1.58 4.23
C ARG A 116 4.40 0.26 4.44
N PHE A 117 5.08 -0.86 4.18
CA PHE A 117 4.48 -2.20 4.36
C PHE A 117 3.84 -2.38 5.75
N SER A 118 4.57 -2.00 6.81
CA SER A 118 4.09 -2.10 8.20
C SER A 118 2.85 -1.26 8.50
N GLN A 119 2.44 -0.38 7.59
CA GLN A 119 1.29 0.51 7.76
C GLN A 119 0.12 0.21 6.81
N ILE A 120 0.28 -0.73 5.86
CA ILE A 120 -0.77 -1.09 4.90
C ILE A 120 -2.03 -1.53 5.65
N GLU A 121 -1.89 -2.40 6.65
CA GLU A 121 -3.03 -2.91 7.40
C GLU A 121 -3.80 -1.79 8.09
N LYS A 122 -3.08 -0.91 8.79
CA LYS A 122 -3.69 0.21 9.51
C LYS A 122 -4.44 1.13 8.56
N PHE A 123 -3.82 1.49 7.44
CA PHE A 123 -4.45 2.30 6.40
C PHE A 123 -5.73 1.66 5.86
N LEU A 124 -5.69 0.37 5.50
CA LEU A 124 -6.87 -0.35 4.99
C LEU A 124 -7.97 -0.46 6.06
N ASN A 125 -7.62 -0.73 7.32
CA ASN A 125 -8.59 -0.79 8.42
C ASN A 125 -9.30 0.57 8.63
N GLU A 126 -8.58 1.70 8.50
CA GLU A 126 -9.20 3.02 8.57
C GLU A 126 -10.19 3.27 7.42
N LEU A 127 -9.85 2.84 6.21
CA LEU A 127 -10.75 2.93 5.07
C LEU A 127 -11.98 2.04 5.25
N ILE A 128 -11.81 0.82 5.77
CA ILE A 128 -12.92 -0.10 6.10
C ILE A 128 -13.80 0.53 7.18
N LYS A 129 -13.23 1.12 8.24
CA LYS A 129 -14.02 1.79 9.28
C LYS A 129 -14.83 2.98 8.73
N LYS A 130 -14.28 3.69 7.74
CA LYS A 130 -14.91 4.88 7.17
C LYS A 130 -15.96 4.56 6.09
N HIS A 131 -15.67 3.57 5.25
CA HIS A 131 -16.44 3.27 4.03
C HIS A 131 -17.09 1.88 4.05
N GLY A 132 -16.81 1.09 5.07
CA GLY A 132 -17.48 -0.19 5.30
C GLY A 132 -18.91 0.07 5.73
N GLU A 133 -19.83 -0.47 4.96
CA GLU A 133 -21.20 -0.65 5.43
C GLU A 133 -21.15 -1.45 6.74
N LYS A 134 -21.99 -1.05 7.70
CA LYS A 134 -22.45 -1.97 8.73
C LYS A 134 -23.08 -3.12 7.97
N THR A 135 -22.39 -4.25 7.85
CA THR A 135 -23.09 -5.50 7.54
C THR A 135 -24.07 -5.81 8.66
#